data_AF-A0A8K0LNQ9-F1
#
_entry.id   AF-A0A8K0LNQ9-F1
#
_cell.length_a   1.000
_cell.length_b   1.000
_cell.length_c   1.000
_cell.angle_alpha   90.00
_cell.angle_beta   90.00
_cell.angle_gamma   90.00
#
_symmetry.space_group_name_H-M   'P 1'
#
loop_
_entity.id
_entity.type
_entity.pdbx_description
1 polymer ?
#
loop_
_entity_poly.entity_id
_entity_poly.type
_entity_poly.pdbx_seq_one_letter_code
_entity_poly.pdbx_strand_id
1 'polypeptide(L)'
;MATEAPKKIEWLVVIPDFPGAHEKRIEVRPQHFAGLGTFKDSGVFQMGGAVLNEVPEGSDASKFSFAGSTIVIQAASREEIKEILRQDIYAKSGVWDVENAQIWPFLCAFRNQK
;
A
#
# COMPACT_ATOMS: atom_id res chain seq x y z
N MET A 1 -12.64 -3.61 33.87
CA MET A 1 -11.93 -4.60 33.05
C MET A 1 -11.35 -3.84 31.86
N ALA A 2 -10.05 -3.55 31.88
CA ALA A 2 -9.41 -2.94 30.71
C ALA A 2 -9.26 -4.04 29.64
N THR A 3 -9.99 -3.88 28.53
CA THR A 3 -9.80 -4.73 27.35
C THR A 3 -8.39 -4.47 26.81
N GLU A 4 -7.55 -5.49 26.80
CA GLU A 4 -6.22 -5.43 26.21
C GLU A 4 -6.33 -4.97 24.75
N ALA A 5 -5.47 -4.04 24.32
CA ALA A 5 -5.49 -3.57 22.94
C ALA A 5 -5.17 -4.75 22.01
N PRO A 6 -5.87 -4.87 20.87
CA PRO A 6 -5.68 -6.02 19.98
C PRO A 6 -4.25 -6.05 19.45
N LYS A 7 -3.61 -7.23 19.54
CA LYS A 7 -2.22 -7.44 19.12
C LYS A 7 -2.09 -7.22 17.62
N LYS A 8 -1.22 -6.31 17.22
CA LYS A 8 -0.90 -6.05 15.80
C LYS A 8 0.14 -7.04 15.29
N ILE A 9 -0.04 -7.49 14.04
CA ILE A 9 0.92 -8.32 13.29
C ILE A 9 1.21 -7.66 11.94
N GLU A 10 2.25 -8.13 11.24
CA GLU A 10 2.49 -7.72 9.86
C GLU A 10 1.57 -8.45 8.88
N TRP A 11 1.17 -7.75 7.82
CA TRP A 11 0.34 -8.26 6.74
C TRP A 11 0.98 -7.92 5.40
N LEU A 12 1.01 -8.89 4.48
CA LEU A 12 1.30 -8.63 3.07
C LEU A 12 0.02 -8.16 2.41
N VAL A 13 0.07 -6.99 1.79
CA VAL A 13 -1.06 -6.38 1.11
C VAL A 13 -0.68 -6.12 -0.34
N VAL A 14 -1.54 -6.52 -1.26
CA VAL A 14 -1.46 -6.20 -2.69
C VAL A 14 -2.77 -5.52 -3.07
N ILE A 15 -2.71 -4.23 -3.39
CA ILE A 15 -3.85 -3.40 -3.76
C ILE A 15 -3.83 -3.21 -5.28
N PRO A 16 -4.84 -3.71 -6.02
CA PRO A 16 -4.94 -3.45 -7.45
C PRO A 16 -5.29 -1.98 -7.73
N ASP A 17 -4.82 -1.48 -8.87
CA ASP A 17 -5.33 -0.22 -9.41
C ASP A 17 -6.66 -0.49 -10.15
N PHE A 18 -7.58 0.48 -10.15
CA PHE A 18 -8.77 0.43 -10.99
C PHE A 18 -8.39 0.46 -12.48
N PRO A 19 -9.18 -0.18 -13.37
CA PRO A 19 -9.00 -0.06 -14.81
C PRO A 19 -9.02 1.42 -15.26
N GLY A 20 -8.04 1.83 -16.06
CA GLY A 20 -7.94 3.21 -16.56
C GLY A 20 -7.39 4.23 -15.56
N ALA A 21 -6.93 3.80 -14.37
CA ALA A 21 -6.42 4.71 -13.34
C ALA A 21 -5.03 5.30 -13.63
N HIS A 22 -4.35 4.91 -14.71
CA HIS A 22 -2.95 5.25 -14.98
C HIS A 22 -2.67 6.76 -14.93
N GLU A 23 -3.44 7.56 -15.68
CA GLU A 23 -3.25 9.00 -15.75
C GLU A 23 -3.41 9.64 -14.36
N LYS A 24 -4.49 9.29 -13.65
CA LYS A 24 -4.75 9.79 -12.29
C LYS A 24 -3.65 9.39 -11.32
N ARG A 25 -3.14 8.16 -11.43
CA ARG A 25 -2.03 7.67 -10.61
C ARG A 25 -0.78 8.50 -10.81
N ILE A 26 -0.41 8.82 -12.05
CA ILE A 26 0.74 9.68 -12.33
C ILE A 26 0.51 11.08 -11.79
N GLU A 27 -0.68 11.66 -12.01
CA GLU A 27 -1.06 12.99 -11.53
C GLU A 27 -0.90 13.12 -10.01
N VAL A 28 -1.37 12.14 -9.23
CA VAL A 28 -1.39 12.21 -7.76
C VAL A 28 -0.21 11.51 -7.07
N ARG A 29 0.72 10.92 -7.84
CA ARG A 29 1.89 10.20 -7.33
C ARG A 29 2.76 11.05 -6.39
N PRO A 30 3.04 12.33 -6.67
CA PRO A 30 3.79 13.17 -5.73
C PRO A 30 3.11 13.31 -4.36
N GLN A 31 1.80 13.48 -4.33
CA GLN A 31 1.01 13.58 -3.10
C GLN A 31 1.00 12.24 -2.35
N HIS A 32 0.95 11.11 -3.06
CA HIS A 32 1.07 9.78 -2.46
C HIS A 32 2.40 9.65 -1.71
N PHE A 33 3.53 9.93 -2.36
CA PHE A 33 4.84 9.86 -1.69
C PHE A 33 4.98 10.83 -0.53
N ALA A 34 4.41 12.03 -0.61
CA ALA A 34 4.41 12.99 0.50
C ALA A 34 3.61 12.45 1.71
N GLY A 35 2.50 11.74 1.46
CA GLY A 35 1.68 11.11 2.50
C GLY A 35 2.30 9.88 3.16
N LEU A 36 3.25 9.20 2.51
CA LEU A 36 3.91 8.00 3.06
C LEU A 36 4.73 8.28 4.32
N GLY A 37 5.20 9.50 4.54
CA GLY A 37 6.03 9.87 5.70
C GLY A 37 5.40 9.45 7.02
N THR A 38 4.17 9.90 7.27
CA THR A 38 3.43 9.60 8.51
C THR A 38 3.30 8.10 8.79
N PHE A 39 3.04 7.29 7.75
CA PHE A 39 2.85 5.84 7.92
C PHE A 39 4.17 5.09 8.12
N LYS A 40 5.25 5.55 7.49
CA LYS A 40 6.59 5.00 7.72
C LYS A 40 7.10 5.35 9.11
N ASP A 41 6.98 6.63 9.50
CA ASP A 41 7.51 7.13 10.78
C ASP A 41 6.77 6.54 11.99
N SER A 42 5.48 6.24 11.84
CA SER A 42 4.69 5.53 12.87
C SER A 42 4.97 4.03 12.95
N GLY A 43 5.73 3.46 12.00
CA GLY A 43 5.94 2.02 11.89
C GLY A 43 4.71 1.25 11.39
N VAL A 44 3.67 1.92 10.91
CA VAL A 44 2.51 1.23 10.32
C VAL A 44 2.89 0.59 8.99
N PHE A 45 3.69 1.27 8.15
CA PHE A 45 4.20 0.72 6.89
C PHE A 45 5.66 0.27 7.05
N GLN A 46 5.90 -1.02 6.82
CA GLN A 46 7.20 -1.65 6.99
C GLN A 46 7.98 -1.80 5.67
N MET A 47 7.26 -1.85 4.54
CA MET A 47 7.79 -1.85 3.17
C MET A 47 6.66 -1.46 2.22
N GLY A 48 6.96 -0.82 1.08
CA GLY A 48 5.99 -0.60 0.03
C GLY A 48 6.61 -0.37 -1.34
N GLY A 49 5.82 -0.59 -2.39
CA GLY A 49 6.24 -0.43 -3.78
C GLY A 49 5.10 -0.55 -4.78
N ALA A 50 5.39 -0.24 -6.04
CA ALA A 50 4.46 -0.50 -7.14
C ALA A 50 4.52 -1.97 -7.56
N VAL A 51 3.37 -2.55 -7.92
CA VAL A 51 3.29 -3.84 -8.62
C VAL A 51 3.07 -3.53 -10.10
N LEU A 52 3.89 -4.12 -10.96
CA LEU A 52 3.85 -3.88 -12.40
C LEU A 52 3.38 -5.14 -13.13
N ASN A 53 2.64 -4.97 -14.23
CA ASN A 53 2.23 -6.08 -15.09
C ASN A 53 3.42 -6.65 -15.89
N GLU A 54 4.44 -5.83 -16.13
CA GLU A 54 5.61 -6.17 -16.92
C GLU A 54 6.89 -5.57 -16.34
N VAL A 55 8.04 -6.07 -16.79
CA VAL A 55 9.35 -5.55 -16.39
C VAL A 55 9.51 -4.13 -16.97
N PRO A 56 9.82 -3.12 -16.15
CA PRO A 56 9.94 -1.76 -16.64
C PRO A 56 11.21 -1.59 -17.48
N GLU A 57 11.10 -0.89 -18.61
CA GLU A 57 12.24 -0.59 -19.50
C GLU A 57 13.16 0.51 -18.96
N GLY A 58 12.76 1.21 -17.90
CA GLY A 58 13.52 2.31 -17.31
C GLY A 58 12.95 2.79 -15.98
N SER A 59 13.28 4.02 -15.58
CA SER A 59 12.87 4.62 -14.30
C SER A 59 11.73 5.62 -14.42
N ASP A 60 11.26 5.91 -15.64
CA ASP A 60 10.18 6.85 -15.89
C ASP A 60 8.83 6.23 -15.52
N ALA A 61 8.29 6.62 -14.36
CA ALA A 61 7.03 6.08 -13.84
C ALA A 61 5.85 6.29 -14.79
N SER A 62 5.86 7.31 -15.65
CA SER A 62 4.77 7.57 -16.60
C SER A 62 4.62 6.48 -17.66
N LYS A 63 5.67 5.68 -17.88
CA LYS A 63 5.72 4.59 -18.86
C LYS A 63 5.45 3.22 -18.25
N PHE A 64 5.30 3.11 -16.93
CA PHE A 64 5.15 1.81 -16.28
C PHE A 64 3.73 1.28 -16.48
N SER A 65 3.61 -0.01 -16.78
CA SER A 65 2.33 -0.71 -16.74
C SER A 65 2.02 -1.14 -15.29
N PHE A 66 1.24 -0.34 -14.58
CA PHE A 66 0.87 -0.60 -13.19
C PHE A 66 -0.22 -1.68 -13.09
N ALA A 67 0.03 -2.69 -12.27
CA ALA A 67 -0.99 -3.61 -11.77
C ALA A 67 -1.61 -3.10 -10.46
N GLY A 68 -0.84 -2.32 -9.69
CA GLY A 68 -1.24 -1.87 -8.38
C GLY A 68 -0.07 -1.44 -7.50
N SER A 69 -0.22 -1.68 -6.21
CA SER A 69 0.80 -1.44 -5.19
C SER A 69 0.87 -2.59 -4.19
N THR A 70 2.02 -2.76 -3.55
CA THR A 70 2.19 -3.70 -2.44
C THR A 70 2.72 -2.96 -1.23
N ILE A 71 2.24 -3.36 -0.06
CA ILE A 71 2.64 -2.78 1.23
C ILE A 71 2.68 -3.91 2.26
N VAL A 72 3.71 -3.91 3.11
CA VAL A 72 3.67 -4.67 4.38
C VAL A 72 3.19 -3.73 5.48
N ILE A 73 2.03 -4.02 6.05
CA ILE A 73 1.31 -3.16 7.01
C ILE A 73 1.23 -3.84 8.38
N GLN A 74 1.49 -3.10 9.46
CA GLN A 74 1.25 -3.55 10.82
C GLN A 74 -0.15 -3.15 11.29
N ALA A 75 -1.03 -4.13 11.54
CA ALA A 75 -2.43 -3.90 11.92
C ALA A 75 -3.00 -5.08 12.71
N ALA A 76 -4.10 -4.83 13.42
CA ALA A 76 -4.85 -5.81 14.20
C ALA A 76 -5.86 -6.60 13.37
N SER A 77 -6.38 -6.03 12.27
CA SER A 77 -7.37 -6.69 11.41
C SER A 77 -7.31 -6.23 9.95
N ARG A 78 -8.04 -6.95 9.08
CA ARG A 78 -8.17 -6.60 7.65
C ARG A 78 -8.96 -5.30 7.47
N GLU A 79 -9.90 -5.04 8.36
CA GLU A 79 -10.74 -3.84 8.37
C GLU A 79 -9.90 -2.60 8.70
N GLU A 80 -9.03 -2.68 9.72
CA GLU A 80 -8.07 -1.60 10.03
C GLU A 80 -7.15 -1.34 8.84
N ILE A 81 -6.67 -2.38 8.14
CA ILE A 81 -5.87 -2.23 6.92
C ILE A 81 -6.63 -1.45 5.86
N LYS A 82 -7.88 -1.83 5.56
CA LYS A 82 -8.71 -1.11 4.58
C LYS A 82 -8.94 0.34 4.98
N GLU A 83 -9.18 0.62 6.26
CA GLU A 83 -9.32 1.99 6.77
C GLU A 83 -8.04 2.81 6.59
N ILE A 84 -6.87 2.23 6.89
CA ILE A 84 -5.56 2.87 6.65
C ILE A 84 -5.38 3.17 5.16
N LEU A 85 -5.64 2.19 4.28
CA LEU A 85 -5.50 2.35 2.83
C LEU A 85 -6.40 3.45 2.27
N ARG A 86 -7.64 3.59 2.77
CA ARG A 86 -8.58 4.64 2.34
C ARG A 86 -8.12 6.06 2.71
N GLN A 87 -7.13 6.22 3.59
CA GLN A 87 -6.56 7.52 3.91
C GLN A 87 -5.58 8.02 2.85
N ASP A 88 -5.02 7.12 2.03
CA ASP A 88 -4.09 7.44 0.96
C ASP A 88 -4.78 8.20 -0.19
N ILE A 89 -4.04 9.09 -0.84
CA ILE A 89 -4.56 9.84 -1.99
C ILE A 89 -4.92 8.90 -3.14
N TYR A 90 -4.20 7.79 -3.36
CA TYR A 90 -4.54 6.82 -4.39
C TYR A 90 -5.91 6.20 -4.15
N ALA A 91 -6.30 5.93 -2.91
CA ALA A 91 -7.66 5.48 -2.63
C ALA A 91 -8.67 6.61 -2.84
N LYS A 92 -8.40 7.81 -2.30
CA LYS A 92 -9.31 8.96 -2.38
C LYS A 92 -9.55 9.47 -3.80
N SER A 93 -8.58 9.28 -4.70
CA SER A 93 -8.66 9.73 -6.09
C SER A 93 -9.14 8.65 -7.06
N GLY A 94 -9.56 7.48 -6.58
CA GLY A 94 -10.03 6.39 -7.42
C GLY A 94 -8.93 5.67 -8.20
N VAL A 95 -7.69 5.67 -7.68
CA VAL A 95 -6.60 4.86 -8.24
C VAL A 95 -6.64 3.45 -7.66
N TRP A 96 -6.66 3.31 -6.33
CA TRP A 96 -6.66 2.01 -5.67
C TRP A 96 -8.07 1.43 -5.51
N ASP A 97 -8.24 0.19 -5.92
CA ASP A 97 -9.39 -0.64 -5.59
C ASP A 97 -9.16 -1.35 -4.26
N VAL A 98 -9.35 -0.59 -3.17
CA VAL A 98 -9.15 -1.07 -1.79
C VAL A 98 -10.08 -2.24 -1.46
N GLU A 99 -11.24 -2.34 -2.09
CA GLU A 99 -12.19 -3.41 -1.78
C GLU A 99 -11.70 -4.76 -2.27
N ASN A 100 -11.03 -4.79 -3.42
CA ASN A 100 -10.42 -5.98 -4.01
C ASN A 100 -8.95 -6.19 -3.60
N ALA A 101 -8.47 -5.47 -2.58
CA ALA A 101 -7.13 -5.68 -2.04
C ALA A 101 -6.96 -7.12 -1.51
N GLN A 102 -5.89 -7.78 -1.93
CA GLN A 102 -5.50 -9.08 -1.42
C GLN A 102 -4.62 -8.88 -0.18
N ILE A 103 -4.99 -9.53 0.92
CA ILE A 103 -4.39 -9.29 2.24
C ILE A 103 -4.07 -10.65 2.88
N TRP A 104 -2.86 -10.86 3.40
CA TRP A 104 -2.45 -12.09 4.08
C TRP A 104 -1.65 -11.78 5.35
N PRO A 105 -1.82 -12.54 6.45
CA PRO A 105 -0.90 -12.48 7.57
C PRO A 105 0.51 -12.81 7.08
N PHE A 106 1.50 -12.02 7.50
CA PHE A 106 2.87 -12.15 7.03
C PHE A 106 3.83 -12.28 8.21
N LEU A 107 4.64 -13.35 8.19
CA LEU A 107 5.74 -13.54 9.12
C LEU A 107 7.04 -13.34 8.36
N CYS A 108 7.64 -12.16 8.53
CA CYS A 108 8.89 -11.82 7.87
C CYS A 108 10.05 -12.66 8.42
N ALA A 109 10.65 -13.50 7.57
CA ALA A 109 11.82 -14.30 7.95
C ALA A 109 13.12 -13.47 7.96
N PHE A 110 13.26 -12.52 7.03
CA PHE A 110 14.40 -11.60 6.94
C PHE A 110 14.00 -10.30 6.21
N ARG A 111 14.60 -9.18 6.60
CA ARG A 111 14.45 -7.87 5.95
C ARG A 111 15.82 -7.17 5.94
N ASN A 112 16.35 -6.90 4.75
CA ASN A 112 17.72 -6.40 4.58
C ASN A 112 17.86 -4.86 4.66
N GLN A 113 16.77 -4.14 4.93
CA GLN A 113 16.79 -2.70 5.22
C GLN A 113 16.04 -2.43 6.53
N LYS A 114 16.69 -1.70 7.44
CA LYS A 114 16.13 -1.06 8.64
C LYS A 114 16.38 0.43 8.53
#